data_AF-A0A2E7URJ4-F1
#
_entry.id   AF-A0A2E7URJ4-F1
#
_cell.length_a   1.000
_cell.length_b   1.000
_cell.length_c   1.000
_cell.angle_alpha   90.00
_cell.angle_beta   90.00
_cell.angle_gamma   90.00
#
_symmetry.space_group_name_H-M   'P 1'
#
loop_
_entity.id
_entity.type
_entity.pdbx_description
1 polymer ?
#
loop_
_entity_poly.entity_id
_entity_poly.type
_entity_poly.pdbx_seq_one_letter_code
_entity_poly.pdbx_strand_id
1 'polypeptide(L)'
;MHRFLPLLCGLSISAIGCSKKGNIWLIEIDTTEGDGLSCAREFNTNFSGALASDQASDGALVESYTDEGPKALFYAKIVDLSSNQVSLNSGTLLLPGERDGNKAEFSWTSEQKYTRTVDHEADYDYTVVDRQTFTTTIDMEFSGRTASGSILVEEGVSTDESESDTWGEEVSRDLGDVGEITWSARSGTESNGRDSSECDGDDCRKYSATVCGVEAPITATLTDLSKGEDFSSLVTLTNYGSFKTTDGSNLGGGYDTGW
;
A
#
# COMPACT_ATOMS: atom_id res chain seq x y z
N MET A 1 65.12 -42.00 -33.23
CA MET A 1 63.73 -42.37 -32.95
C MET A 1 62.98 -41.12 -32.51
N HIS A 2 61.78 -40.96 -33.05
CA HIS A 2 60.71 -39.97 -32.79
C HIS A 2 60.96 -38.47 -33.12
N ARG A 3 60.32 -38.10 -34.23
CA ARG A 3 59.89 -36.77 -34.67
C ARG A 3 58.81 -36.23 -33.72
N PHE A 4 58.73 -34.92 -33.51
CA PHE A 4 57.47 -34.17 -33.47
C PHE A 4 57.72 -32.66 -33.75
N LEU A 5 57.12 -32.18 -34.84
CA LEU A 5 56.67 -30.81 -35.13
C LEU A 5 55.14 -30.96 -35.34
N PRO A 6 54.27 -29.92 -35.40
CA PRO A 6 54.33 -28.53 -34.90
C PRO A 6 52.95 -28.04 -34.32
N LEU A 7 52.83 -26.72 -34.11
CA LEU A 7 51.67 -25.88 -34.51
C LEU A 7 50.45 -25.66 -33.58
N LEU A 8 49.93 -24.43 -33.71
CA LEU A 8 48.57 -23.88 -33.48
C LEU A 8 48.34 -23.22 -32.11
N CYS A 9 48.34 -21.88 -32.00
CA CYS A 9 47.43 -20.87 -32.59
C CYS A 9 46.02 -20.94 -31.99
N GLY A 10 45.72 -19.93 -31.15
CA GLY A 10 44.51 -19.13 -31.20
C GLY A 10 43.18 -19.79 -30.86
N LEU A 11 42.60 -19.39 -29.72
CA LEU A 11 41.17 -19.06 -29.60
C LEU A 11 40.93 -18.45 -28.22
N SER A 12 41.24 -17.17 -28.07
CA SER A 12 40.54 -16.34 -27.09
C SER A 12 39.10 -16.23 -27.58
N ILE A 13 38.25 -17.15 -27.12
CA ILE A 13 36.81 -17.08 -27.27
C ILE A 13 36.39 -15.81 -26.51
N SER A 14 36.21 -14.72 -27.26
CA SER A 14 35.40 -13.61 -26.82
C SER A 14 34.03 -14.18 -26.49
N ALA A 15 33.80 -14.50 -25.21
CA ALA A 15 32.47 -14.62 -24.66
C ALA A 15 31.85 -13.22 -24.70
N ILE A 16 31.49 -12.77 -25.90
CA ILE A 16 30.44 -11.79 -26.09
C ILE A 16 29.22 -12.55 -25.59
N GLY A 17 28.97 -12.46 -24.28
CA GLY A 17 27.75 -12.95 -23.70
C GLY A 17 26.63 -12.30 -24.47
N CYS A 18 25.98 -13.07 -25.34
CA CYS A 18 24.71 -12.71 -25.90
C CYS A 18 23.80 -12.50 -24.70
N SER A 19 23.71 -11.27 -24.18
CA SER A 19 22.64 -10.92 -23.28
C SER A 19 21.39 -11.21 -24.11
N LYS A 20 20.65 -12.26 -23.74
CA LYS A 20 19.34 -12.53 -24.34
C LYS A 20 18.62 -11.18 -24.41
N LYS A 21 18.17 -10.80 -25.61
CA LYS A 21 17.42 -9.56 -25.84
C LYS A 21 16.44 -9.40 -24.67
N GLY A 22 16.49 -8.27 -23.97
CA GLY A 22 15.69 -8.08 -22.77
C GLY A 22 14.22 -8.27 -23.06
N ASN A 23 13.53 -9.06 -22.23
CA ASN A 23 12.08 -9.21 -22.28
C ASN A 23 11.42 -7.95 -21.69
N ILE A 24 11.43 -6.87 -22.48
CA ILE A 24 10.70 -5.64 -22.15
C ILE A 24 9.28 -5.77 -22.67
N TRP A 25 8.32 -5.51 -21.79
CA TRP A 25 6.89 -5.56 -22.05
C TRP A 25 6.33 -4.15 -21.92
N LEU A 26 5.48 -3.74 -22.85
CA LEU A 26 4.57 -2.61 -22.68
C LEU A 26 3.32 -3.15 -22.02
N ILE A 27 3.00 -2.66 -20.82
CA ILE A 27 1.81 -3.02 -20.05
C ILE A 27 0.83 -1.85 -20.13
N GLU A 28 -0.40 -2.13 -20.54
CA GLU A 28 -1.54 -1.24 -20.55
C GLU A 28 -2.51 -1.67 -19.44
N ILE A 29 -2.83 -0.74 -18.55
CA ILE A 29 -3.87 -0.90 -17.53
C ILE A 29 -5.11 -0.17 -18.04
N ASP A 30 -6.20 -0.90 -18.22
CA ASP A 30 -7.45 -0.31 -18.66
C ASP A 30 -8.30 0.12 -17.47
N THR A 31 -8.10 1.37 -17.04
CA THR A 31 -8.89 2.00 -15.97
C THR A 31 -10.21 2.59 -16.48
N THR A 32 -10.59 2.34 -17.74
CA THR A 32 -11.88 2.77 -18.30
C THR A 32 -12.99 1.75 -18.07
N GLU A 33 -12.62 0.50 -17.75
CA GLU A 33 -13.55 -0.62 -17.54
C GLU A 33 -13.37 -1.33 -16.18
N GLY A 34 -12.60 -0.74 -15.24
CA GLY A 34 -12.33 -1.36 -13.94
C GLY A 34 -13.55 -1.42 -13.02
N ASP A 35 -13.50 -2.28 -11.99
CA ASP A 35 -14.58 -2.50 -11.02
C ASP A 35 -14.84 -1.32 -10.06
N GLY A 36 -14.23 -0.16 -10.35
CA GLY A 36 -14.24 1.01 -9.48
C GLY A 36 -13.34 0.86 -8.26
N LEU A 37 -13.26 1.92 -7.47
CA LEU A 37 -12.64 1.93 -6.15
C LEU A 37 -13.66 1.40 -5.13
N SER A 38 -13.38 0.28 -4.48
CA SER A 38 -14.19 -0.24 -3.37
C SER A 38 -13.47 0.01 -2.06
N CYS A 39 -14.13 0.67 -1.11
CA CYS A 39 -13.62 0.94 0.22
C CYS A 39 -14.45 0.21 1.28
N ALA A 40 -13.80 -0.61 2.11
CA ALA A 40 -14.38 -1.17 3.31
C ALA A 40 -13.86 -0.42 4.53
N ARG A 41 -14.74 0.03 5.40
CA ARG A 41 -14.41 0.69 6.68
C ARG A 41 -14.79 -0.23 7.83
N GLU A 42 -13.93 -0.31 8.83
CA GLU A 42 -14.18 -1.00 10.09
C GLU A 42 -14.01 -0.01 11.24
N PHE A 43 -14.90 -0.07 12.22
CA PHE A 43 -14.85 0.76 13.42
C PHE A 43 -15.26 -0.07 14.63
N ASN A 44 -14.47 -0.01 15.69
CA ASN A 44 -14.70 -0.78 16.91
C ASN A 44 -14.24 0.03 18.13
N THR A 45 -15.07 0.10 19.17
CA THR A 45 -14.76 0.74 20.45
C THR A 45 -15.24 -0.13 21.59
N ASN A 46 -14.57 -0.08 22.74
CA ASN A 46 -15.03 -0.75 23.97
C ASN A 46 -15.75 0.21 24.93
N PHE A 47 -16.21 1.37 24.45
CA PHE A 47 -16.91 2.36 25.25
C PHE A 47 -18.14 2.90 24.51
N SER A 48 -19.12 3.37 25.27
CA SER A 48 -20.35 3.93 24.70
C SER A 48 -20.18 5.39 24.28
N GLY A 49 -21.06 5.89 23.40
CA GLY A 49 -21.09 7.31 23.02
C GLY A 49 -19.99 7.75 22.05
N ALA A 50 -19.20 6.82 21.50
CA ALA A 50 -18.29 7.11 20.40
C ALA A 50 -19.10 7.69 19.22
N LEU A 51 -18.70 8.88 18.76
CA LEU A 51 -19.04 9.46 17.47
C LEU A 51 -18.38 8.55 16.43
N ALA A 52 -19.03 7.42 16.18
CA ALA A 52 -18.89 6.78 14.88
C ALA A 52 -19.24 7.86 13.86
N SER A 53 -18.33 8.16 12.92
CA SER A 53 -18.61 9.11 11.83
C SER A 53 -19.96 8.73 11.25
N ASP A 54 -20.97 9.58 11.45
CA ASP A 54 -22.43 9.66 11.15
C ASP A 54 -23.17 8.48 10.48
N GLN A 55 -22.56 7.30 10.37
CA GLN A 55 -22.76 6.23 9.37
C GLN A 55 -22.28 4.86 9.88
N ALA A 56 -21.35 4.79 10.85
CA ALA A 56 -20.84 3.52 11.37
C ALA A 56 -21.68 3.01 12.57
N SER A 57 -22.76 2.29 12.29
CA SER A 57 -23.26 1.31 13.25
C SER A 57 -22.24 0.16 13.36
N ASP A 58 -22.03 -0.41 14.56
CA ASP A 58 -21.16 -1.58 14.79
C ASP A 58 -21.15 -2.55 13.60
N GLY A 59 -20.05 -2.59 12.84
CA GLY A 59 -19.92 -3.42 11.64
C GLY A 59 -19.12 -2.77 10.52
N ALA A 60 -18.72 -3.59 9.54
CA ALA A 60 -18.00 -3.12 8.37
C ALA A 60 -18.95 -2.41 7.40
N LEU A 61 -18.68 -1.13 7.09
CA LEU A 61 -19.37 -0.38 6.05
C LEU A 61 -18.59 -0.54 4.75
N VAL A 62 -19.21 -1.07 3.70
CA VAL A 62 -18.60 -1.14 2.37
C VAL A 62 -19.22 -0.07 1.49
N GLU A 63 -18.38 0.86 1.05
CA GLU A 63 -18.72 1.89 0.07
C GLU A 63 -18.04 1.54 -1.25
N SER A 64 -18.77 1.72 -2.35
CA SER A 64 -18.24 1.49 -3.71
C SER A 64 -18.37 2.77 -4.51
N TYR A 65 -17.26 3.22 -5.10
CA TYR A 65 -17.19 4.36 -5.99
C TYR A 65 -16.68 3.91 -7.34
N THR A 66 -17.38 4.26 -8.42
CA THR A 66 -16.83 4.07 -9.76
C THR A 66 -16.09 5.34 -10.14
N ASP A 67 -14.78 5.25 -10.30
CA ASP A 67 -13.96 6.32 -10.90
C ASP A 67 -13.40 5.81 -12.22
N GLU A 68 -13.71 6.51 -13.31
CA GLU A 68 -13.23 6.17 -14.64
C GLU A 68 -12.02 7.04 -14.97
N GLY A 69 -10.85 6.41 -15.09
CA GLY A 69 -9.58 7.07 -15.38
C GLY A 69 -9.11 6.86 -16.83
N PRO A 70 -8.20 7.70 -17.34
CA PRO A 70 -7.54 7.41 -18.60
C PRO A 70 -6.66 6.15 -18.47
N LYS A 71 -6.56 5.37 -19.54
CA LYS A 71 -5.66 4.20 -19.58
C LYS A 71 -4.23 4.58 -19.15
N ALA A 72 -3.63 3.73 -18.32
CA ALA A 72 -2.25 3.89 -17.89
C ALA A 72 -1.33 2.94 -18.68
N LEU A 73 -0.12 3.40 -18.99
CA LEU A 73 0.87 2.63 -19.74
C LEU A 73 2.21 2.67 -19.02
N PHE A 74 2.90 1.52 -18.95
CA PHE A 74 4.30 1.47 -18.53
C PHE A 74 5.08 0.34 -19.17
N TYR A 75 6.40 0.48 -19.13
CA TYR A 75 7.31 -0.55 -19.57
C TYR A 75 7.84 -1.31 -18.36
N ALA A 76 7.83 -2.63 -18.45
CA ALA A 76 8.43 -3.49 -17.45
C ALA A 76 9.34 -4.53 -18.09
N LYS A 77 10.46 -4.81 -17.43
CA LYS A 77 11.29 -5.96 -17.76
C LYS A 77 10.88 -7.13 -16.87
N ILE A 78 10.47 -8.23 -17.50
CA ILE A 78 10.12 -9.46 -16.78
C ILE A 78 11.28 -10.45 -16.90
N VAL A 79 11.82 -10.88 -15.76
CA VAL A 79 13.00 -11.73 -15.68
C VAL A 79 12.65 -13.01 -14.94
N ASP A 80 12.88 -14.15 -15.60
CA ASP A 80 12.80 -15.45 -14.95
C ASP A 80 14.05 -15.65 -14.08
N LEU A 81 13.84 -15.84 -12.77
CA LEU A 81 14.90 -16.08 -11.81
C LEU A 81 15.13 -17.59 -11.61
N SER A 82 14.06 -18.37 -11.67
CA SER A 82 14.08 -19.84 -11.61
C SER A 82 12.89 -20.42 -12.41
N SER A 83 12.59 -21.72 -12.28
CA SER A 83 11.42 -22.34 -12.90
C SER A 83 10.08 -21.86 -12.32
N ASN A 84 10.06 -21.37 -11.08
CA ASN A 84 8.85 -20.94 -10.36
C ASN A 84 8.96 -19.52 -9.78
N GLN A 85 10.08 -18.83 -10.00
CA GLN A 85 10.30 -17.46 -9.53
C GLN A 85 10.56 -16.54 -10.70
N VAL A 86 9.93 -15.38 -10.67
CA VAL A 86 10.00 -14.34 -11.68
C VAL A 86 10.09 -12.98 -10.99
N SER A 87 10.56 -11.96 -11.70
CA SER A 87 10.52 -10.60 -11.21
C SER A 87 10.11 -9.63 -12.30
N LEU A 88 9.30 -8.65 -11.93
CA LEU A 88 8.90 -7.51 -12.75
C LEU A 88 9.68 -6.29 -12.29
N ASN A 89 10.42 -5.68 -13.21
CA ASN A 89 11.19 -4.46 -12.95
C ASN A 89 10.65 -3.31 -13.81
N SER A 90 10.21 -2.22 -13.17
CA SER A 90 9.69 -1.01 -13.82
C SER A 90 10.29 0.22 -13.16
N GLY A 91 11.21 0.91 -13.86
CA GLY A 91 11.94 2.04 -13.28
C GLY A 91 12.76 1.64 -12.05
N THR A 92 12.41 2.19 -10.88
CA THR A 92 13.01 1.83 -9.58
C THR A 92 12.24 0.75 -8.84
N LEU A 93 11.07 0.33 -9.35
CA LEU A 93 10.24 -0.70 -8.75
C LEU A 93 10.73 -2.08 -9.15
N LEU A 94 10.88 -2.96 -8.16
CA LEU A 94 11.19 -4.37 -8.34
C LEU A 94 10.13 -5.19 -7.60
N LEU A 95 9.23 -5.81 -8.34
CA LEU A 95 8.21 -6.69 -7.79
C LEU A 95 8.71 -8.14 -7.90
N PRO A 96 8.81 -8.88 -6.76
CA PRO A 96 8.98 -10.33 -6.81
C PRO A 96 7.68 -10.97 -7.31
N GLY A 97 7.80 -12.15 -7.91
CA GLY A 97 6.64 -12.90 -8.36
C GLY A 97 6.88 -14.40 -8.43
N GLU A 98 5.77 -15.11 -8.50
CA GLU A 98 5.73 -16.57 -8.67
C GLU A 98 5.28 -16.90 -10.09
N ARG A 99 5.75 -18.03 -10.61
CA ARG A 99 5.39 -18.52 -11.95
C ARG A 99 4.83 -19.93 -11.88
N ASP A 100 3.67 -20.12 -12.51
CA ASP A 100 3.05 -21.42 -12.76
C ASP A 100 2.73 -21.57 -14.25
N GLY A 101 3.55 -22.34 -14.97
CA GLY A 101 3.40 -22.53 -16.41
C GLY A 101 3.50 -21.22 -17.19
N ASN A 102 2.38 -20.80 -17.79
CA ASN A 102 2.26 -19.54 -18.53
C ASN A 102 1.66 -18.41 -17.69
N LYS A 103 1.46 -18.59 -16.37
CA LYS A 103 0.96 -17.57 -15.46
C LYS A 103 2.07 -17.02 -14.60
N ALA A 104 2.01 -15.73 -14.30
CA ALA A 104 2.83 -15.10 -13.27
C ALA A 104 1.98 -14.17 -12.41
N GLU A 105 2.23 -14.22 -11.11
CA GLU A 105 1.67 -13.31 -10.12
C GLU A 105 2.83 -12.51 -9.52
N PHE A 106 2.75 -11.19 -9.55
CA PHE A 106 3.72 -10.30 -8.90
C PHE A 106 3.02 -9.59 -7.76
N SER A 107 3.56 -9.67 -6.55
CA SER A 107 2.95 -9.01 -5.39
C SER A 107 3.99 -8.32 -4.53
N TRP A 108 3.63 -7.15 -4.02
CA TRP A 108 4.43 -6.42 -3.05
C TRP A 108 3.52 -5.62 -2.11
N THR A 109 3.87 -5.66 -0.83
CA THR A 109 3.23 -4.88 0.21
C THR A 109 4.27 -3.98 0.87
N SER A 110 3.97 -2.69 0.97
CA SER A 110 4.64 -1.79 1.91
C SER A 110 3.76 -1.51 3.10
N GLU A 111 4.40 -1.35 4.25
CA GLU A 111 3.76 -0.90 5.48
C GLU A 111 4.56 0.28 6.02
N GLN A 112 3.85 1.35 6.38
CA GLN A 112 4.36 2.43 7.21
C GLN A 112 3.62 2.38 8.53
N LYS A 113 4.37 2.49 9.63
CA LYS A 113 3.83 2.49 10.98
C LYS A 113 4.35 3.70 11.72
N TYR A 114 3.44 4.49 12.27
CA TYR A 114 3.74 5.57 13.18
C TYR A 114 3.16 5.23 14.55
N THR A 115 3.90 5.56 15.61
CA THR A 115 3.45 5.34 16.98
C THR A 115 3.72 6.60 17.77
N ARG A 116 2.67 7.11 18.40
CA ARG A 116 2.74 8.23 19.35
C ARG A 116 2.32 7.69 20.71
N THR A 117 3.14 7.96 21.71
CA THR A 117 2.86 7.60 23.09
C THR A 117 3.02 8.85 23.95
N VAL A 118 2.09 9.05 24.88
CA VAL A 118 2.09 10.09 25.90
C VAL A 118 1.99 9.37 27.24
N ASP A 119 3.06 9.40 28.00
CA ASP A 119 3.13 8.82 29.34
C ASP A 119 3.26 9.96 30.36
N HIS A 120 2.49 9.91 31.45
CA HIS A 120 2.57 10.88 32.55
C HIS A 120 3.00 10.20 33.86
N GLU A 121 3.73 10.91 34.72
CA GLU A 121 4.23 10.39 36.01
C GLU A 121 3.15 9.99 37.02
N ALA A 122 1.87 10.19 36.70
CA ALA A 122 0.74 9.90 37.58
C ALA A 122 -0.24 8.91 36.91
N ASP A 123 0.36 7.90 36.27
CA ASP A 123 -0.27 6.69 35.73
C ASP A 123 -1.32 6.95 34.64
N TYR A 124 -1.10 7.98 33.80
CA TYR A 124 -1.86 8.20 32.58
C TYR A 124 -1.02 7.83 31.37
N ASP A 125 -1.50 6.87 30.59
CA ASP A 125 -0.87 6.42 29.35
C ASP A 125 -1.87 6.56 28.18
N TYR A 126 -1.42 7.23 27.12
CA TYR A 126 -2.14 7.31 25.86
C TYR A 126 -1.24 6.89 24.71
N THR A 127 -1.72 5.96 23.89
CA THR A 127 -0.99 5.44 22.74
C THR A 127 -1.85 5.47 21.49
N VAL A 128 -1.27 5.97 20.40
CA VAL A 128 -1.83 5.92 19.04
C VAL A 128 -0.87 5.16 18.16
N VAL A 129 -1.40 4.21 17.40
CA VAL A 129 -0.66 3.44 16.40
C VAL A 129 -1.35 3.58 15.04
N ASP A 130 -0.79 4.43 14.20
CA ASP A 130 -1.23 4.59 12.81
C ASP A 130 -0.46 3.61 11.92
N ARG A 131 -1.18 2.88 11.07
CA ARG A 131 -0.60 2.00 10.04
C ARG A 131 -1.19 2.35 8.69
N GLN A 132 -0.32 2.49 7.70
CA GLN A 132 -0.68 2.59 6.30
C GLN A 132 -0.03 1.42 5.55
N THR A 133 -0.84 0.64 4.86
CA THR A 133 -0.43 -0.51 4.07
C THR A 133 -0.77 -0.24 2.61
N PHE A 134 0.15 -0.54 1.70
CA PHE A 134 -0.09 -0.45 0.26
C PHE A 134 0.33 -1.76 -0.37
N THR A 135 -0.63 -2.49 -0.93
CA THR A 135 -0.44 -3.76 -1.61
C THR A 135 -0.69 -3.57 -3.11
N THR A 136 0.20 -4.11 -3.93
CA THR A 136 0.02 -4.20 -5.38
C THR A 136 0.20 -5.64 -5.80
N THR A 137 -0.79 -6.17 -6.50
CA THR A 137 -0.76 -7.51 -7.09
C THR A 137 -1.03 -7.40 -8.59
N ILE A 138 -0.21 -8.04 -9.41
CA ILE A 138 -0.33 -8.07 -10.87
C ILE A 138 -0.35 -9.53 -11.30
N ASP A 139 -1.47 -9.94 -11.89
CA ASP A 139 -1.66 -11.25 -12.48
C ASP A 139 -1.52 -11.19 -13.99
N MET A 140 -0.73 -12.10 -14.57
CA MET A 140 -0.47 -12.14 -16.00
C MET A 140 -0.50 -13.57 -16.53
N GLU A 141 -1.28 -13.80 -17.57
CA GLU A 141 -1.24 -15.02 -18.38
C GLU A 141 -0.60 -14.74 -19.75
N PHE A 142 0.53 -15.39 -20.02
CA PHE A 142 1.34 -15.20 -21.22
C PHE A 142 0.86 -16.09 -22.37
N SER A 143 0.78 -15.49 -23.57
CA SER A 143 0.50 -16.16 -24.84
C SER A 143 1.47 -15.65 -25.92
N GLY A 144 2.66 -16.25 -25.97
CA GLY A 144 3.70 -15.89 -26.93
C GLY A 144 4.25 -14.48 -26.71
N ARG A 145 3.81 -13.52 -27.53
CA ARG A 145 4.26 -12.11 -27.50
C ARG A 145 3.28 -11.18 -26.79
N THR A 146 2.19 -11.70 -26.28
CA THR A 146 1.18 -10.95 -25.54
C THR A 146 0.95 -11.59 -24.18
N ALA A 147 0.40 -10.83 -23.25
CA ALA A 147 -0.14 -11.34 -22.00
C ALA A 147 -1.40 -10.54 -21.61
N SER A 148 -2.24 -11.13 -20.78
CA SER A 148 -3.45 -10.49 -20.25
C SER A 148 -3.66 -10.91 -18.79
N GLY A 149 -4.33 -10.09 -18.00
CA GLY A 149 -4.71 -10.42 -16.63
C GLY A 149 -5.30 -9.20 -15.91
N SER A 150 -4.98 -9.02 -14.63
CA SER A 150 -5.44 -7.87 -13.86
C SER A 150 -4.33 -7.29 -12.97
N ILE A 151 -4.56 -6.06 -12.52
CA ILE A 151 -3.82 -5.42 -11.44
C ILE A 151 -4.80 -5.07 -10.33
N LEU A 152 -4.47 -5.46 -9.10
CA LEU A 152 -5.13 -5.07 -7.88
C LEU A 152 -4.21 -4.14 -7.09
N VAL A 153 -4.70 -2.97 -6.75
CA VAL A 153 -4.01 -2.03 -5.84
C VAL A 153 -4.90 -1.80 -4.64
N GLU A 154 -4.39 -2.13 -3.45
CA GLU A 154 -5.08 -1.94 -2.18
C GLU A 154 -4.29 -0.98 -1.28
N GLU A 155 -4.99 0.00 -0.73
CA GLU A 155 -4.50 0.89 0.32
C GLU A 155 -5.31 0.65 1.59
N GLY A 156 -4.63 0.28 2.68
CA GLY A 156 -5.21 0.14 4.00
C GLY A 156 -4.68 1.22 4.93
N VAL A 157 -5.56 1.95 5.60
CA VAL A 157 -5.21 2.82 6.72
C VAL A 157 -5.89 2.27 7.96
N SER A 158 -5.17 2.17 9.07
CA SER A 158 -5.75 1.82 10.36
C SER A 158 -5.12 2.61 11.49
N THR A 159 -5.91 2.89 12.51
CA THR A 159 -5.50 3.58 13.71
C THR A 159 -5.99 2.79 14.92
N ASP A 160 -5.06 2.35 15.75
CA ASP A 160 -5.35 1.84 17.10
C ASP A 160 -5.09 2.96 18.10
N GLU A 161 -6.06 3.25 18.96
CA GLU A 161 -5.92 4.16 20.08
C GLU A 161 -6.20 3.41 21.39
N SER A 162 -5.38 3.69 22.40
CA SER A 162 -5.48 3.17 23.75
C SER A 162 -5.26 4.29 24.74
N GLU A 163 -6.11 4.40 25.75
CA GLU A 163 -6.05 5.40 26.81
C GLU A 163 -6.39 4.74 28.15
N SER A 164 -5.62 5.00 29.20
CA SER A 164 -5.92 4.53 30.55
C SER A 164 -7.31 5.01 31.02
N ASP A 165 -8.12 4.15 31.63
CA ASP A 165 -9.45 4.50 32.16
C ASP A 165 -9.37 5.15 33.56
N THR A 166 -8.19 5.15 34.20
CA THR A 166 -7.96 5.79 35.51
C THR A 166 -6.60 6.49 35.56
N TRP A 167 -6.51 7.63 36.26
CA TRP A 167 -5.25 8.36 36.48
C TRP A 167 -5.27 9.20 37.77
N GLY A 168 -4.10 9.65 38.21
CA GLY A 168 -3.94 10.47 39.42
C GLY A 168 -4.56 11.88 39.31
N GLU A 169 -5.02 12.44 40.43
CA GLU A 169 -5.62 13.80 40.52
C GLU A 169 -4.73 14.92 39.95
N GLU A 170 -3.42 14.73 40.03
CA GLU A 170 -2.43 15.69 39.56
C GLU A 170 -2.45 15.81 38.02
N VAL A 171 -2.80 14.73 37.31
CA VAL A 171 -2.87 14.67 35.84
C VAL A 171 -4.02 15.52 35.30
N SER A 172 -5.21 15.44 35.90
CA SER A 172 -6.38 16.23 35.45
C SER A 172 -6.14 17.74 35.54
N ARG A 173 -5.23 18.17 36.42
CA ARG A 173 -4.88 19.59 36.59
C ARG A 173 -3.87 20.09 35.55
N ASP A 174 -2.96 19.22 35.11
CA ASP A 174 -1.85 19.56 34.23
C ASP A 174 -2.17 19.29 32.75
N LEU A 175 -3.03 18.31 32.44
CA LEU A 175 -3.52 18.00 31.09
C LEU A 175 -4.92 18.59 30.79
N GLY A 176 -5.76 18.86 31.80
CA GLY A 176 -7.16 19.27 31.65
C GLY A 176 -8.16 18.09 31.64
N ASP A 177 -9.45 18.36 31.37
CA ASP A 177 -10.54 17.35 31.21
C ASP A 177 -10.45 16.55 29.89
N VAL A 178 -9.25 16.31 29.38
CA VAL A 178 -9.03 15.78 28.03
C VAL A 178 -8.48 14.36 28.11
N GLY A 179 -9.40 13.40 28.10
CA GLY A 179 -9.05 12.12 27.51
C GLY A 179 -8.98 12.28 25.99
N GLU A 180 -7.86 11.95 25.34
CA GLU A 180 -7.64 12.20 23.91
C GLU A 180 -8.58 11.34 23.02
N ILE A 181 -8.91 10.11 23.46
CA ILE A 181 -9.86 9.25 22.74
C ILE A 181 -11.28 9.78 22.90
N THR A 182 -11.67 10.12 24.12
CA THR A 182 -13.03 10.59 24.44
C THR A 182 -13.30 12.01 23.94
N TRP A 183 -12.31 12.90 23.96
CA TRP A 183 -12.45 14.27 23.44
C TRP A 183 -12.59 14.31 21.91
N SER A 184 -11.85 13.47 21.19
CA SER A 184 -11.94 13.37 19.73
C SER A 184 -13.15 12.56 19.25
N ALA A 185 -13.61 11.60 20.06
CA ALA A 185 -14.72 10.73 19.74
C ALA A 185 -16.04 11.13 20.40
N ARG A 186 -16.12 12.11 21.29
CA ARG A 186 -17.39 12.61 21.86
C ARG A 186 -17.51 14.10 21.57
N SER A 187 -18.71 14.67 21.64
CA SER A 187 -19.00 16.05 21.19
C SER A 187 -18.42 17.17 22.09
N GLY A 188 -17.19 17.00 22.60
CA GLY A 188 -16.44 17.98 23.38
C GLY A 188 -17.03 18.27 24.77
N THR A 189 -17.94 17.44 25.26
CA THR A 189 -18.65 17.66 26.54
C THR A 189 -18.62 16.46 27.49
N GLU A 190 -18.08 15.32 27.06
CA GLU A 190 -17.86 14.14 27.89
C GLU A 190 -16.36 13.84 27.95
N SER A 191 -15.76 14.08 29.11
CA SER A 191 -14.38 13.71 29.42
C SER A 191 -14.35 12.26 29.88
N ASN A 192 -13.33 11.48 29.50
CA ASN A 192 -12.95 10.28 30.25
C ASN A 192 -12.71 10.72 31.70
N GLY A 193 -13.70 10.51 32.55
CA GLY A 193 -13.69 11.04 33.91
C GLY A 193 -12.88 10.12 34.79
N ARG A 194 -11.93 10.68 35.55
CA ARG A 194 -11.11 9.95 36.53
C ARG A 194 -11.86 8.90 37.37
N ASP A 195 -13.11 9.18 37.72
CA ASP A 195 -13.94 8.38 38.63
C ASP A 195 -15.12 7.68 37.94
N SER A 196 -15.21 7.73 36.60
CA SER A 196 -16.22 7.02 35.81
C SER A 196 -15.56 5.92 34.98
N SER A 197 -15.91 4.66 35.26
CA SER A 197 -15.58 3.56 34.35
C SER A 197 -16.45 3.71 33.09
N GLU A 198 -15.90 4.33 32.06
CA GLU A 198 -16.61 4.59 30.80
C GLU A 198 -16.33 3.54 29.74
N CYS A 199 -15.31 2.72 30.01
CA CYS A 199 -14.77 1.72 29.11
C CYS A 199 -14.98 0.31 29.68
N ASP A 200 -15.23 -0.65 28.80
CA ASP A 200 -15.28 -2.06 29.16
C ASP A 200 -13.84 -2.56 29.40
N GLY A 201 -13.33 -2.36 30.63
CA GLY A 201 -11.99 -2.80 31.06
C GLY A 201 -11.22 -1.72 31.81
N ASP A 202 -9.89 -1.89 31.87
CA ASP A 202 -8.97 -0.93 32.52
C ASP A 202 -8.49 0.18 31.55
N ASP A 203 -8.72 0.00 30.23
CA ASP A 203 -8.34 0.96 29.18
C ASP A 203 -9.51 1.21 28.22
N CYS A 204 -9.62 2.45 27.78
CA CYS A 204 -10.42 2.83 26.62
C CYS A 204 -9.67 2.51 25.34
N ARG A 205 -10.35 1.83 24.41
CA ARG A 205 -9.78 1.37 23.14
C ARG A 205 -10.68 1.75 21.99
N LYS A 206 -10.05 2.25 20.93
CA LYS A 206 -10.67 2.57 19.66
C LYS A 206 -9.82 2.03 18.53
N TYR A 207 -10.48 1.35 17.60
CA TYR A 207 -9.90 0.89 16.35
C TYR A 207 -10.72 1.43 15.20
N SER A 208 -10.05 2.03 14.24
CA SER A 208 -10.62 2.36 12.95
C SER A 208 -9.72 1.83 11.84
N ALA A 209 -10.33 1.28 10.80
CA ALA A 209 -9.62 0.91 9.59
C ALA A 209 -10.43 1.25 8.36
N THR A 210 -9.73 1.51 7.26
CA THR A 210 -10.30 1.69 5.93
C THR A 210 -9.37 1.02 4.95
N VAL A 211 -9.91 0.10 4.15
CA VAL A 211 -9.20 -0.57 3.07
C VAL A 211 -9.90 -0.23 1.78
N CYS A 212 -9.20 0.45 0.88
CA CYS A 212 -9.67 0.79 -0.45
C CYS A 212 -8.89 -0.02 -1.49
N GLY A 213 -9.59 -0.72 -2.37
CA GLY A 213 -9.02 -1.50 -3.45
C GLY A 213 -9.55 -1.05 -4.81
N VAL A 214 -8.69 -1.09 -5.83
CA VAL A 214 -9.10 -0.99 -7.24
C VAL A 214 -8.53 -2.18 -7.99
N GLU A 215 -9.39 -2.86 -8.74
CA GLU A 215 -8.99 -3.87 -9.71
C GLU A 215 -9.22 -3.36 -11.13
N ALA A 216 -8.22 -3.53 -11.99
CA ALA A 216 -8.31 -3.15 -13.40
C ALA A 216 -7.70 -4.23 -14.29
N PRO A 217 -8.30 -4.51 -15.47
CA PRO A 217 -7.72 -5.44 -16.42
C PRO A 217 -6.44 -4.86 -17.02
N ILE A 218 -5.47 -5.74 -17.28
CA ILE A 218 -4.21 -5.39 -17.93
C ILE A 218 -4.01 -6.20 -19.21
N THR A 219 -3.35 -5.57 -20.18
CA THR A 219 -2.77 -6.25 -21.33
C THR A 219 -1.29 -5.92 -21.43
N ALA A 220 -0.48 -6.86 -21.90
CA ALA A 220 0.93 -6.63 -22.11
C ALA A 220 1.38 -7.13 -23.48
N THR A 221 2.28 -6.39 -24.11
CA THR A 221 2.88 -6.77 -25.40
C THR A 221 4.40 -6.73 -25.30
N LEU A 222 5.06 -7.81 -25.72
CA LEU A 222 6.51 -7.91 -25.77
C LEU A 222 7.06 -6.92 -26.80
N THR A 223 7.78 -5.92 -26.32
CA THR A 223 8.37 -4.86 -27.15
C THR A 223 9.53 -5.42 -27.97
N ASP A 224 9.58 -5.10 -29.27
CA ASP A 224 10.72 -5.42 -30.12
C ASP A 224 11.67 -4.22 -30.21
N LEU A 225 12.60 -4.13 -29.26
CA LEU A 225 13.61 -3.06 -29.22
C LEU A 225 14.60 -3.09 -30.40
N SER A 226 14.54 -4.11 -31.28
CA SER A 226 15.36 -4.14 -32.49
C SER A 226 14.75 -3.38 -33.67
N LYS A 227 13.48 -2.97 -33.54
CA LYS A 227 12.90 -1.93 -34.38
C LYS A 227 13.26 -0.61 -33.71
N GLY A 228 13.88 0.32 -34.45
CA GLY A 228 14.32 1.62 -33.94
C GLY A 228 13.14 2.54 -33.62
N GLU A 229 12.26 2.10 -32.73
CA GLU A 229 11.16 2.89 -32.20
C GLU A 229 11.76 3.91 -31.22
N ASP A 230 11.31 5.15 -31.37
CA ASP A 230 11.77 6.26 -30.55
C ASP A 230 11.06 6.19 -29.20
N PHE A 231 11.78 5.69 -28.19
CA PHE A 231 11.31 5.64 -26.81
C PHE A 231 11.51 6.97 -26.08
N SER A 232 11.90 8.07 -26.75
CA SER A 232 12.07 9.38 -26.08
C SER A 232 10.76 9.97 -25.54
N SER A 233 9.61 9.44 -25.95
CA SER A 233 8.29 9.79 -25.43
C SER A 233 7.88 8.95 -24.21
N LEU A 234 8.79 8.15 -23.64
CA LEU A 234 8.57 7.35 -22.43
C LEU A 234 7.94 8.21 -21.33
N VAL A 235 6.62 8.11 -21.23
CA VAL A 235 5.84 8.72 -20.18
C VAL A 235 6.20 7.97 -18.91
N THR A 236 6.89 8.67 -18.01
CA THR A 236 7.07 8.24 -16.63
C THR A 236 5.69 7.95 -16.05
N LEU A 237 5.50 6.76 -15.50
CA LEU A 237 4.34 6.47 -14.67
C LEU A 237 4.37 7.49 -13.53
N THR A 238 3.54 8.53 -13.64
CA THR A 238 3.29 9.43 -12.53
C THR A 238 2.52 8.58 -11.55
N ASN A 239 3.01 8.44 -10.31
CA ASN A 239 2.41 7.68 -9.23
C ASN A 239 0.88 7.63 -9.34
N TYR A 240 0.35 6.56 -9.96
CA TYR A 240 -1.07 6.23 -9.84
C TYR A 240 -1.40 5.83 -8.39
N GLY A 241 -0.37 5.57 -7.57
CA GLY A 241 -0.46 5.42 -6.12
C GLY A 241 -0.50 6.74 -5.33
N SER A 242 -0.42 7.92 -5.97
CA SER A 242 -1.07 9.08 -5.41
C SER A 242 -2.47 9.11 -6.00
N PHE A 243 -3.36 8.27 -5.46
CA PHE A 243 -4.75 8.65 -5.43
C PHE A 243 -4.74 10.10 -4.94
N LYS A 244 -5.12 11.03 -5.82
CA LYS A 244 -5.70 12.25 -5.29
C LYS A 244 -6.92 11.73 -4.56
N THR A 245 -6.79 11.57 -3.25
CA THR A 245 -7.90 11.65 -2.32
C THR A 245 -8.48 13.03 -2.59
N THR A 246 -9.31 13.12 -3.62
CA THR A 246 -10.01 14.34 -4.03
C THR A 246 -11.19 14.48 -3.10
N ASP A 247 -10.88 14.45 -1.81
CA ASP A 247 -11.67 14.96 -0.72
C ASP A 247 -10.64 15.35 0.33
N GLY A 248 -10.25 16.62 0.25
CA GLY A 248 -9.99 17.40 1.45
C GLY A 248 -11.24 17.45 2.32
N SER A 249 -11.62 16.32 2.90
CA SER A 249 -11.93 16.30 4.31
C SER A 249 -10.56 16.41 4.98
N ASN A 250 -10.12 17.56 5.49
CA ASN A 250 -10.77 18.20 6.62
C ASN A 250 -11.28 17.18 7.66
N LEU A 251 -10.61 16.04 7.81
CA LEU A 251 -10.48 15.40 9.10
C LEU A 251 -9.48 16.26 9.87
N GLY A 252 -10.03 17.12 10.72
CA GLY A 252 -9.34 18.21 11.38
C GLY A 252 -8.09 17.77 12.12
N GLY A 253 -6.95 18.20 11.60
CA GLY A 253 -5.68 18.26 12.32
C GLY A 253 -5.17 19.69 12.25
N GLY A 254 -5.90 20.61 12.89
CA GLY A 254 -5.42 21.97 13.12
C GLY A 254 -4.27 21.96 14.12
N TYR A 255 -3.10 21.50 13.70
CA TYR A 255 -1.85 21.81 14.39
C TYR A 255 -1.34 23.15 13.86
N ASP A 256 -1.87 24.21 14.48
CA ASP A 256 -1.23 25.51 14.56
C ASP A 256 0.15 25.32 15.20
N THR A 257 1.20 25.20 14.39
CA THR A 257 2.59 25.30 14.86
C THR A 257 2.97 26.76 14.88
N GLY A 258 2.42 27.47 15.86
CA GLY A 258 2.80 28.84 16.18
C GLY A 258 4.29 28.94 16.48
N TRP A 259 4.97 29.78 15.69
CA TRP A 259 5.99 30.69 16.18
C TRP A 259 5.37 32.07 16.32
#